data_AF-A0A6P7R6Q4-F1
#
_entry.id   AF-A0A6P7R6Q4-F1
#
_cell.length_a   1.000
_cell.length_b   1.000
_cell.length_c   1.000
_cell.angle_alpha   90.00
_cell.angle_beta   90.00
_cell.angle_gamma   90.00
#
_symmetry.space_group_name_H-M   'P 1'
#
loop_
_entity.id
_entity.type
_entity.pdbx_description
1 polymer ?
#
loop_
_entity_poly.entity_id
_entity_poly.type
_entity_poly.pdbx_seq_one_letter_code
_entity_poly.pdbx_strand_id
1 'polypeptide(L)'
;MHRVPRLTTPWANRDLQRAWEKAYQDHRKKVQNAQPLVDTHPPRIYSHLCLKFKKLKMEEERLSIIDRNNYLLLQRVASAMKTRGQTDGRNNFTQRSLNRKHREQAFMKVQKQNQVVPERLRSSELRYGAQRWRRTGLPWPAIPASADTPGEKELRGTATASSG
;
A
#
# COMPACT_ATOMS: atom_id res chain seq x y z
N MET A 1 -75.05 14.58 32.30
CA MET A 1 -75.89 15.63 31.68
C MET A 1 -76.91 16.11 32.70
N HIS A 2 -76.56 17.04 33.60
CA HIS A 2 -77.53 17.59 34.55
C HIS A 2 -78.34 18.70 33.88
N ARG A 3 -79.61 18.40 33.55
CA ARG A 3 -80.57 19.42 33.14
C ARG A 3 -81.12 20.09 34.39
N VAL A 4 -80.93 21.40 34.50
CA VAL A 4 -81.49 22.22 35.58
C VAL A 4 -83.03 22.20 35.48
N PRO A 5 -83.78 21.99 36.57
CA PRO A 5 -85.24 21.97 36.53
C PRO A 5 -85.80 23.31 36.02
N ARG A 6 -86.71 23.28 35.04
CA ARG A 6 -87.40 24.50 34.59
C ARG A 6 -88.49 24.82 35.59
N LEU A 7 -88.26 25.81 36.45
CA LEU A 7 -89.30 26.37 37.30
C LEU A 7 -90.33 27.10 36.40
N THR A 8 -91.60 26.68 36.45
CA THR A 8 -92.71 27.37 35.77
C THR A 8 -93.04 28.65 36.54
N THR A 9 -92.36 29.73 36.20
CA THR A 9 -92.67 31.08 36.71
C THR A 9 -93.68 31.78 35.78
N PRO A 10 -94.46 32.76 36.29
CA PRO A 10 -95.35 33.58 35.45
C PRO A 10 -94.60 34.22 34.29
N TRP A 11 -95.25 34.49 33.16
CA TRP A 11 -94.61 34.98 31.91
C TRP A 11 -93.59 36.11 32.15
N ALA A 12 -93.92 37.08 32.99
CA ALA A 12 -93.06 38.22 33.34
C ALA A 12 -91.69 37.82 33.93
N ASN A 13 -91.59 36.65 34.59
CA ASN A 13 -90.34 36.12 35.12
C ASN A 13 -89.54 35.32 34.08
N ARG A 14 -90.13 34.85 32.96
CA ARG A 14 -89.38 34.12 31.92
C ARG A 14 -88.41 35.03 31.19
N ASP A 15 -88.79 36.27 30.91
CA ASP A 15 -87.93 37.20 30.18
C ASP A 15 -86.74 37.64 31.02
N LEU A 16 -86.96 37.90 32.32
CA LEU A 16 -85.90 38.13 33.30
C LEU A 16 -84.97 36.90 33.44
N GLN A 17 -85.54 35.69 33.49
CA GLN A 17 -84.76 34.46 33.57
C GLN A 17 -83.92 34.24 32.30
N ARG A 18 -84.46 34.52 31.11
CA ARG A 18 -83.72 34.43 29.84
C ARG A 18 -82.59 35.46 29.76
N ALA A 19 -82.85 36.70 30.20
CA ALA A 19 -81.85 37.74 30.25
C ALA A 19 -80.69 37.38 31.20
N TRP A 20 -81.03 36.83 32.37
CA TRP A 20 -80.05 36.35 33.34
C TRP A 20 -79.23 35.17 32.80
N GLU A 21 -79.89 34.17 32.19
CA GLU A 21 -79.23 33.01 31.58
C GLU A 21 -78.27 33.44 30.47
N LYS A 22 -78.68 34.40 29.63
CA LYS A 22 -77.83 34.97 28.58
C LYS A 22 -76.63 35.71 29.17
N ALA A 23 -76.85 36.58 30.16
CA ALA A 23 -75.77 37.30 30.83
C ALA A 23 -74.78 36.35 31.53
N TYR A 24 -75.28 35.28 32.13
CA TYR A 24 -74.46 34.23 32.74
C TYR A 24 -73.63 33.49 31.70
N GLN A 25 -74.23 33.07 30.59
CA GLN A 25 -73.51 32.43 29.49
C GLN A 25 -72.46 33.35 28.87
N ASP A 26 -72.78 34.62 28.66
CA ASP A 26 -71.85 35.62 28.13
C ASP A 26 -70.69 35.87 29.11
N HIS A 27 -70.96 35.94 30.41
CA HIS A 27 -69.92 36.00 31.45
C HIS A 27 -69.02 34.77 31.42
N ARG A 28 -69.59 33.56 31.36
CA ARG A 28 -68.81 32.31 31.28
C ARG A 28 -67.93 32.26 30.03
N LYS A 29 -68.44 32.72 28.88
CA LYS A 29 -67.64 32.86 27.66
C LYS A 29 -66.49 33.85 27.83
N LYS A 30 -66.74 35.00 28.48
CA LYS A 30 -65.68 35.99 28.77
C LYS A 30 -64.61 35.43 29.70
N VAL A 31 -65.02 34.69 30.73
CA VAL A 31 -64.08 34.03 31.67
C VAL A 31 -63.25 32.96 30.96
N GLN A 32 -63.87 32.15 30.10
CA GLN A 32 -63.17 31.10 29.35
C GLN A 32 -62.20 31.66 28.31
N ASN A 33 -62.57 32.76 27.65
CA ASN A 33 -61.76 33.37 26.59
C ASN A 33 -60.77 34.42 27.12
N ALA A 34 -60.77 34.71 28.42
CA ALA A 34 -59.86 35.65 29.04
C ALA A 34 -58.41 35.17 28.81
N GLN A 35 -57.64 35.98 28.08
CA GLN A 35 -56.22 35.71 27.87
C GLN A 35 -55.44 36.03 29.14
N PRO A 36 -54.39 35.26 29.47
CA PRO A 36 -53.50 35.59 30.57
C PRO A 36 -52.81 36.93 30.29
N LEU A 37 -52.69 37.78 31.31
CA LEU A 37 -52.01 39.08 31.21
C LEU A 37 -50.51 38.94 30.97
N VAL A 38 -49.94 37.82 31.43
CA VAL A 38 -48.51 37.53 31.33
C VAL A 38 -48.34 36.32 30.43
N ASP A 39 -47.47 36.45 29.43
CA ASP A 39 -47.02 35.31 28.63
C ASP A 39 -46.23 34.35 29.51
N THR A 40 -46.75 33.13 29.69
CA THR A 40 -46.09 32.04 30.41
C THR A 40 -45.50 31.00 29.46
N HIS A 41 -45.49 31.26 28.15
CA HIS A 41 -44.93 30.33 27.18
C HIS A 41 -43.40 30.27 27.31
N PRO A 42 -42.81 29.08 27.10
CA PRO A 42 -41.36 28.96 27.08
C PRO A 42 -40.77 29.79 25.93
N PRO A 43 -39.63 30.45 26.16
CA PRO A 43 -38.97 31.19 25.10
C PRO A 43 -38.56 30.25 23.96
N ARG A 44 -38.53 30.79 22.74
CA ARG A 44 -38.15 30.01 21.56
C ARG A 44 -36.70 29.57 21.65
N ILE A 45 -36.49 28.26 21.63
CA ILE A 45 -35.15 27.67 21.66
C ILE A 45 -34.59 27.63 20.24
N TYR A 46 -33.41 28.19 20.03
CA TYR A 46 -32.73 28.17 18.75
C TYR A 46 -31.74 27.01 18.65
N SER A 47 -31.67 26.36 17.48
CA SER A 47 -30.79 25.21 17.24
C SER A 47 -29.32 25.51 17.51
N HIS A 48 -28.86 26.72 17.24
CA HIS A 48 -27.47 27.15 17.49
C HIS A 48 -27.12 27.30 18.98
N LEU A 49 -28.12 27.40 19.87
CA LEU A 49 -27.91 27.41 21.33
C LEU A 49 -27.78 25.99 21.87
N CYS A 50 -28.49 25.03 21.27
CA CYS A 50 -28.43 23.62 21.66
C CYS A 50 -27.27 22.86 21.01
N LEU A 51 -26.88 23.25 19.79
CA LEU A 51 -25.91 22.53 18.98
C LEU A 51 -24.61 23.30 18.82
N LYS A 52 -23.50 22.67 19.24
CA LYS A 52 -22.14 23.19 19.04
C LYS A 52 -21.62 22.76 17.66
N PHE A 53 -22.10 23.42 16.60
CA PHE A 53 -21.76 23.07 15.20
C PHE A 53 -20.26 22.95 14.93
N LYS A 54 -19.44 23.86 15.46
CA LYS A 54 -17.97 23.78 15.32
C LYS A 54 -17.40 22.49 15.91
N LYS A 55 -17.90 22.06 17.07
CA LYS A 55 -17.44 20.82 17.72
C LYS A 55 -17.84 19.61 16.88
N LEU A 56 -19.09 19.57 16.40
CA LEU A 56 -19.57 18.47 15.55
C LEU A 56 -18.75 18.36 14.26
N LYS A 57 -18.45 19.51 13.62
CA LYS A 57 -17.66 19.54 12.39
C LYS A 57 -16.24 19.02 12.59
N MET A 58 -15.57 19.46 13.66
CA MET A 58 -14.22 19.00 14.01
C MET A 58 -14.17 17.49 14.26
N GLU A 59 -15.19 16.93 14.92
CA GLU A 59 -15.26 15.49 15.17
C GLU A 59 -15.47 14.70 13.88
N GLU A 60 -16.36 15.17 13.00
CA GLU A 60 -16.58 14.56 11.67
C GLU A 60 -15.29 14.53 10.83
N GLU A 61 -14.53 15.62 10.81
CA GLU A 61 -13.25 15.71 10.11
C GLU A 61 -12.21 14.76 10.72
N ARG A 62 -12.12 14.72 12.05
CA ARG A 62 -11.23 13.80 12.78
C ARG A 62 -11.55 12.34 12.45
N LEU A 63 -12.83 11.96 12.47
CA LEU A 63 -13.28 10.61 12.14
C LEU A 63 -13.00 10.27 10.67
N SER A 64 -13.22 11.20 9.74
CA SER A 64 -12.91 11.00 8.32
C SER A 64 -11.42 10.72 8.08
N ILE A 65 -10.53 11.39 8.81
CA ILE A 65 -9.08 11.13 8.75
C ILE A 65 -8.77 9.73 9.29
N ILE A 66 -9.37 9.36 10.42
CA ILE A 66 -9.18 8.03 11.03
C ILE A 66 -9.64 6.94 10.06
N ASP A 67 -10.83 7.07 9.46
CA ASP A 67 -11.39 6.07 8.55
C ASP A 67 -10.53 5.90 7.30
N ARG A 68 -10.05 7.01 6.71
CA ARG A 68 -9.12 6.97 5.59
C ARG A 68 -7.83 6.25 5.94
N ASN A 69 -7.27 6.54 7.12
CA ASN A 69 -6.04 5.90 7.59
C ASN A 69 -6.24 4.42 7.87
N ASN A 70 -7.38 4.04 8.47
CA ASN A 70 -7.75 2.66 8.73
C ASN A 70 -7.90 1.89 7.41
N TYR A 71 -8.57 2.46 6.41
CA TYR A 71 -8.67 1.87 5.08
C TYR A 71 -7.28 1.63 4.45
N LEU A 72 -6.41 2.64 4.48
CA LEU A 72 -5.05 2.52 3.93
C LEU A 72 -4.23 1.46 4.69
N LEU A 73 -4.35 1.41 6.02
CA LEU A 73 -3.69 0.42 6.85
C LEU A 73 -4.15 -0.99 6.51
N LEU A 74 -5.47 -1.21 6.41
CA LEU A 74 -6.04 -2.49 6.03
C LEU A 74 -5.59 -2.91 4.63
N GLN A 75 -5.57 -1.99 3.67
CA GLN A 75 -5.06 -2.25 2.32
C GLN A 75 -3.58 -2.68 2.34
N ARG A 76 -2.74 -2.01 3.14
CA ARG A 76 -1.33 -2.37 3.31
C ARG A 76 -1.17 -3.73 3.97
N VAL A 77 -1.90 -4.00 5.05
CA VAL A 77 -1.87 -5.29 5.76
C VAL A 77 -2.33 -6.41 4.84
N ALA A 78 -3.44 -6.24 4.12
CA ALA A 78 -3.93 -7.21 3.15
C ALA A 78 -2.90 -7.48 2.03
N SER A 79 -2.25 -6.42 1.53
CA SER A 79 -1.20 -6.57 0.52
C SER A 79 -0.01 -7.34 1.06
N ALA A 80 0.49 -7.01 2.26
CA ALA A 80 1.58 -7.72 2.91
C ALA A 80 1.22 -9.20 3.19
N MET A 81 -0.01 -9.46 3.68
CA MET A 81 -0.52 -10.80 3.93
C MET A 81 -0.63 -11.61 2.64
N LYS A 82 -1.05 -11.01 1.52
CA LYS A 82 -1.10 -11.64 0.20
C LYS A 82 0.31 -11.98 -0.29
N THR A 83 1.26 -11.08 -0.11
CA THR A 83 2.63 -11.25 -0.60
C THR A 83 3.45 -12.25 0.24
N ARG A 84 3.01 -12.66 1.46
CA ARG A 84 3.63 -13.72 2.30
C ARG A 84 5.17 -13.75 2.30
N GLY A 85 5.84 -12.59 2.33
CA GLY A 85 7.31 -12.52 2.33
C GLY A 85 7.99 -12.67 0.96
N GLN A 86 7.25 -12.70 -0.15
CA GLN A 86 7.78 -12.40 -1.48
C GLN A 86 8.07 -10.90 -1.62
N THR A 87 8.89 -10.35 -0.75
CA THR A 87 9.71 -9.21 -1.15
C THR A 87 10.64 -9.75 -2.23
N ASP A 88 10.40 -9.35 -3.47
CA ASP A 88 11.34 -9.42 -4.56
C ASP A 88 12.54 -8.54 -4.19
N GLY A 89 13.38 -9.09 -3.30
CA GLY A 89 14.72 -8.60 -2.95
C GLY A 89 15.67 -8.77 -4.12
N ARG A 90 15.23 -8.40 -5.32
CA ARG A 90 16.10 -8.11 -6.46
C ARG A 90 16.80 -6.81 -6.14
N ASN A 91 17.72 -6.88 -5.18
CA ASN A 91 18.76 -5.90 -5.04
C ASN A 91 19.63 -6.06 -6.30
N ASN A 92 19.31 -5.31 -7.35
CA ASN A 92 20.07 -5.27 -8.60
C ASN A 92 21.44 -4.58 -8.39
N PHE A 93 22.04 -4.70 -7.20
CA PHE A 93 23.41 -4.34 -6.97
C PHE A 93 24.29 -5.34 -7.70
N THR A 94 24.62 -5.02 -8.95
CA THR A 94 25.74 -5.67 -9.62
C THR A 94 26.97 -5.42 -8.77
N GLN A 95 27.51 -6.45 -8.13
CA GLN A 95 28.69 -6.35 -7.29
C GLN A 95 29.87 -5.87 -8.17
N ARG A 96 30.18 -4.57 -8.11
CA ARG A 96 31.20 -3.97 -8.95
C ARG A 96 32.56 -4.29 -8.35
N SER A 97 33.22 -5.32 -8.87
CA SER A 97 34.60 -5.64 -8.48
C SER A 97 35.53 -4.48 -8.86
N LEU A 98 36.27 -3.95 -7.88
CA LEU A 98 37.25 -2.89 -8.08
C LEU A 98 38.36 -3.28 -9.09
N ASN A 99 38.61 -4.59 -9.25
CA ASN A 99 39.63 -5.13 -10.15
C ASN A 99 39.11 -5.49 -11.56
N ARG A 100 37.88 -5.12 -11.91
CA ARG A 100 37.27 -5.46 -13.22
C ARG A 100 38.13 -5.01 -14.40
N LYS A 101 38.62 -3.77 -14.39
CA LYS A 101 39.45 -3.22 -15.47
C LYS A 101 40.76 -3.99 -15.65
N HIS A 102 41.40 -4.36 -14.53
CA HIS A 102 42.65 -5.12 -14.56
C HIS A 102 42.44 -6.53 -15.12
N ARG A 103 41.34 -7.20 -14.73
CA ARG A 103 40.96 -8.51 -15.28
C ARG A 103 40.66 -8.44 -16.78
N GLU A 104 39.92 -7.43 -17.22
CA GLU A 104 39.61 -7.22 -18.65
C GLU A 104 40.90 -6.97 -19.47
N GLN A 105 41.83 -6.16 -18.96
CA GLN A 105 43.12 -5.93 -19.62
C GLN A 105 43.99 -7.20 -19.67
N ALA A 106 44.05 -7.97 -18.58
CA ALA A 106 44.76 -9.24 -18.54
C ALA A 106 44.15 -10.24 -19.54
N PHE A 107 42.83 -10.34 -19.60
CA PHE A 107 42.11 -11.19 -20.55
C PHE A 107 42.44 -10.80 -22.01
N MET A 108 42.41 -9.51 -22.33
CA MET A 108 42.75 -9.02 -23.67
C MET A 108 44.21 -9.31 -24.05
N LYS A 109 45.15 -9.23 -23.11
CA LYS A 109 46.56 -9.61 -23.33
C LYS A 109 46.69 -11.10 -23.64
N VAL A 110 46.04 -11.95 -22.84
CA VAL A 110 46.04 -13.40 -23.04
C VAL A 110 45.38 -13.76 -24.37
N GLN A 111 44.26 -13.14 -24.75
CA GLN A 111 43.63 -13.38 -26.04
C GLN A 111 44.54 -13.02 -27.21
N LYS A 112 45.20 -11.86 -27.16
CA LYS A 112 46.16 -11.46 -28.20
C LYS A 112 47.32 -12.44 -28.32
N GLN A 113 47.88 -12.90 -27.20
CA GLN A 113 48.95 -13.89 -27.20
C GLN A 113 48.47 -15.24 -27.76
N ASN A 114 47.25 -15.65 -27.42
CA ASN A 114 46.67 -16.90 -27.89
C ASN A 114 46.34 -16.88 -29.39
N GLN A 115 46.19 -15.72 -30.04
CA GLN A 115 46.01 -15.63 -31.50
C GLN A 115 47.26 -16.06 -32.29
N VAL A 116 48.44 -15.98 -31.67
CA VAL A 116 49.70 -16.40 -32.30
C VAL A 116 49.76 -17.93 -32.46
N VAL A 117 49.09 -18.68 -31.60
CA VAL A 117 49.07 -20.16 -31.64
C VAL A 117 48.40 -20.69 -32.92
N PRO A 118 47.16 -20.31 -33.28
CA PRO A 118 46.54 -20.74 -34.53
C PRO A 118 47.24 -20.17 -35.76
N GLU A 119 47.82 -18.96 -35.70
CA GLU A 119 48.63 -18.41 -36.80
C GLU A 119 49.87 -19.26 -37.03
N ARG A 120 50.61 -19.63 -35.97
CA ARG A 120 51.73 -20.58 -36.08
C ARG A 120 51.28 -21.94 -36.59
N LEU A 121 50.16 -22.47 -36.12
CA LEU A 121 49.63 -23.75 -36.60
C LEU A 121 49.25 -23.70 -38.08
N ARG A 122 48.81 -22.55 -38.59
CA ARG A 122 48.50 -22.34 -40.01
C ARG A 122 49.75 -22.17 -40.88
N SER A 123 50.76 -21.46 -40.37
CA SER A 123 52.02 -21.20 -41.08
C SER A 123 53.03 -22.34 -40.94
N SER A 124 52.88 -23.21 -39.94
CA SER A 124 53.71 -24.38 -39.75
C SER A 124 53.35 -25.44 -40.77
N GLU A 125 54.35 -25.88 -41.53
CA GLU A 125 54.19 -26.92 -42.53
C GLU A 125 53.83 -28.25 -41.86
N LEU A 126 52.72 -28.86 -42.28
CA LEU A 126 52.28 -30.16 -41.78
C LEU A 126 53.31 -31.23 -42.17
N ARG A 127 54.32 -31.46 -41.32
CA ARG A 127 55.38 -32.47 -41.54
C ARG A 127 54.82 -33.89 -41.75
N TYR A 128 53.59 -34.13 -41.30
CA TYR A 128 52.82 -35.33 -41.61
C TYR A 128 51.53 -34.94 -42.34
N GLY A 129 51.51 -35.07 -43.67
CA GLY A 129 50.31 -34.84 -44.46
C GLY A 129 49.24 -35.90 -44.18
N ALA A 130 48.01 -35.48 -43.87
CA ALA A 130 46.85 -36.36 -43.66
C ALA A 130 46.58 -37.32 -44.85
N GLN A 131 47.08 -36.99 -46.05
CA GLN A 131 47.01 -37.85 -47.24
C GLN A 131 47.92 -39.08 -47.16
N ARG A 132 49.09 -38.98 -46.50
CA ARG A 132 49.99 -40.13 -46.29
C ARG A 132 49.34 -41.16 -45.37
N TRP A 133 48.67 -40.71 -44.31
CA TRP A 133 47.91 -41.55 -43.38
C TRP A 133 46.76 -42.31 -44.03
N ARG A 134 45.97 -41.66 -44.91
CA ARG A 134 44.87 -42.33 -45.62
C ARG A 134 45.32 -43.45 -46.56
N ARG A 135 46.55 -43.37 -47.10
CA ARG A 135 47.05 -44.33 -48.08
C ARG A 135 47.74 -45.54 -47.45
N THR A 136 48.38 -45.40 -46.29
CA THR A 136 49.21 -46.47 -45.73
C THR A 136 48.59 -47.29 -44.61
N GLY A 137 47.47 -46.91 -43.98
CA GLY A 137 46.75 -47.76 -43.02
C GLY A 137 47.59 -48.29 -41.84
N LEU A 138 48.74 -47.68 -41.55
CA LEU A 138 49.64 -48.11 -40.48
C LEU A 138 49.33 -47.37 -39.17
N PRO A 139 49.46 -48.02 -38.00
CA PRO A 139 49.31 -47.37 -36.70
C PRO A 139 50.39 -46.29 -36.49
N TRP A 140 50.13 -45.34 -35.59
CA TRP A 140 51.01 -44.21 -35.29
C TRP A 140 52.48 -44.63 -35.10
N PRO A 141 53.48 -43.93 -35.67
CA PRO A 141 54.86 -44.25 -35.36
C PRO A 141 55.12 -43.92 -33.89
N ALA A 142 55.76 -44.86 -33.18
CA ALA A 142 56.24 -44.61 -31.83
C ALA A 142 57.15 -43.39 -31.82
N ILE A 143 56.94 -42.49 -30.86
CA ILE A 143 57.77 -41.29 -30.65
C ILE A 143 59.21 -41.78 -30.46
N PRO A 144 60.19 -41.35 -31.29
CA PRO A 144 61.58 -41.70 -31.04
C PRO A 144 62.02 -41.00 -29.75
N ALA A 145 62.53 -41.79 -28.81
CA ALA A 145 63.19 -41.30 -27.60
C ALA A 145 64.49 -40.57 -28.00
N SER A 146 64.38 -39.31 -28.40
CA SER A 146 65.54 -38.42 -28.49
C SER A 146 65.82 -37.87 -27.11
N ALA A 147 66.94 -38.32 -26.55
CA ALA A 147 67.58 -37.79 -25.36
C ALA A 147 67.79 -36.26 -25.43
N ASP A 148 67.96 -35.68 -24.24
CA ASP A 148 68.43 -34.33 -23.91
C ASP A 148 67.36 -33.36 -23.37
N THR A 149 67.05 -33.56 -22.08
CA THR A 149 66.54 -32.51 -21.20
C THR A 149 67.71 -31.91 -20.39
N PRO A 150 68.11 -30.66 -20.62
CA PRO A 150 68.75 -29.85 -19.59
C PRO A 150 67.75 -28.81 -19.07
N GLY A 151 67.45 -28.85 -17.76
CA GLY A 151 66.90 -27.69 -17.06
C GLY A 151 65.67 -27.87 -16.16
N GLU A 152 65.46 -29.02 -15.51
CA GLU A 152 64.64 -29.06 -14.28
C GLU A 152 65.53 -28.77 -13.07
N LYS A 153 65.84 -27.48 -12.83
CA LYS A 153 66.21 -26.99 -11.49
C LYS A 153 65.65 -25.59 -11.30
N GLU A 154 65.00 -25.41 -10.14
CA GLU A 154 64.27 -24.23 -9.66
C GLU A 154 62.93 -24.02 -10.40
N LEU A 155 61.76 -24.21 -9.79
CA LEU A 155 61.31 -23.54 -8.57
C LEU A 155 60.40 -24.48 -7.76
N ARG A 156 60.98 -25.13 -6.76
CA ARG A 156 60.24 -25.61 -5.59
C ARG A 156 60.22 -24.43 -4.62
N GLY A 157 59.10 -23.73 -4.53
CA GLY A 157 58.99 -22.51 -3.72
C GLY A 157 57.56 -22.19 -3.33
N THR A 158 57.12 -22.80 -2.24
CA THR A 158 56.09 -22.35 -1.29
C THR A 158 54.68 -22.06 -1.83
N ALA A 159 53.83 -23.08 -1.70
CA ALA A 159 52.45 -22.87 -1.29
C ALA A 159 52.44 -22.31 0.15
N THR A 160 51.82 -21.15 0.35
CA THR A 160 51.21 -20.77 1.63
C THR A 160 49.82 -20.23 1.36
N ALA A 161 48.86 -20.89 2.02
CA ALA A 161 47.46 -20.53 2.08
C ALA A 161 47.26 -19.09 2.56
N SER A 162 46.24 -18.43 2.02
CA SER A 162 45.50 -17.40 2.73
C SER A 162 44.06 -17.43 2.26
N SER A 163 43.27 -18.19 3.01
CA SER A 163 41.83 -18.04 3.12
C SER A 163 41.55 -16.86 4.06
N GLY A 164 40.83 -15.87 3.55
CA GLY A 164 40.20 -14.77 4.27
C GLY A 164 39.01 -14.28 3.46
#